data_AF-R7QHF1-F1
#
_entry.id   AF-R7QHF1-F1
#
_cell.length_a   1.000
_cell.length_b   1.000
_cell.length_c   1.000
_cell.angle_alpha   90.00
_cell.angle_beta   90.00
_cell.angle_gamma   90.00
#
_symmetry.space_group_name_H-M   'P 1'
#
loop_
_entity.id
_entity.type
_entity.pdbx_description
1 polymer ?
#
loop_
_entity_poly.entity_id
_entity_poly.type
_entity_poly.pdbx_seq_one_letter_code
_entity_poly.pdbx_strand_id
1 'polypeptide(L)'
;MRGVDKITEKNVTGAMKDVKRALLDADVNLRVVNALLKQIKARAVGADVTPGVEPGQMLVKIMHEELTKIMGSNQAPLANRTDGEPTVVLLAGLQGAGKTTAAAKLALYCLKEERSVMMIAADVYRPAAIDQLKTLGKSIEVDVFQMGTDVNPREIVRKGLQEGKTRKINTIIVDTAGRQVIDAKLMKELKDIKSVSKADETLLVVDAMTGQEAATLTRSFNDEVGITGAILTKLDGDTRGGAALSVQQVSGSPIKFIGVGEKVQKLEPFYPERMASRILGMGDVLTIVEKAQDVMDEAEAEKMTRKMMENKFDFNDFLKQTKMLSQMGSLGGLMKMMPGIGGQINESKLKEAEVKLKVADSIIKSMTKQERGNPELLYTAPSSRSRVERIANGSGRSLAQAKNMISDFQKMRTMMQRMSKQMVGGPDGTPAEGAPGSKNRAQRRRNAKKKALRGGERRGFG
;
A
#
# COMPACT_ATOMS: atom_id res chain seq x y z
N MET A 1 -38.08 -0.41 11.94
CA MET A 1 -37.26 0.33 12.93
C MET A 1 -37.15 1.77 12.45
N ARG A 2 -37.50 2.77 13.27
CA ARG A 2 -37.40 4.19 12.90
C ARG A 2 -35.93 4.54 12.71
N GLY A 3 -35.55 4.93 11.49
CA GLY A 3 -34.22 5.48 11.21
C GLY A 3 -34.00 6.73 12.06
N VAL A 4 -32.82 6.85 12.65
CA VAL A 4 -32.48 8.04 13.44
C VAL A 4 -31.93 9.07 12.45
N ASP A 5 -32.67 10.14 12.20
CA ASP A 5 -32.30 11.17 11.20
C ASP A 5 -31.04 11.95 11.59
N LYS A 6 -30.63 11.91 12.86
CA LYS A 6 -29.46 12.59 13.39
C LYS A 6 -28.65 11.74 14.35
N ILE A 7 -27.34 11.94 14.32
CA ILE A 7 -26.43 11.33 15.27
C ILE A 7 -26.56 12.02 16.64
N THR A 8 -27.03 11.30 17.66
CA THR A 8 -27.16 11.78 19.04
C THR A 8 -26.00 11.31 19.92
N GLU A 9 -25.68 12.05 20.99
CA GLU A 9 -24.62 11.66 21.94
C GLU A 9 -24.83 10.26 22.52
N LYS A 10 -26.08 9.89 22.82
CA LYS A 10 -26.42 8.58 23.39
C LYS A 10 -26.11 7.44 22.41
N ASN A 11 -26.33 7.65 21.11
CA ASN A 11 -26.10 6.65 20.07
C ASN A 11 -24.60 6.47 19.75
N VAL A 12 -23.79 7.52 19.93
CA VAL A 12 -22.35 7.50 19.59
C VAL A 12 -21.47 7.04 20.75
N THR A 13 -21.91 7.22 21.99
CA THR A 13 -21.09 6.93 23.17
C THR A 13 -20.64 5.46 23.25
N GLY A 14 -21.51 4.52 22.86
CA GLY A 14 -21.17 3.10 22.81
C GLY A 14 -20.08 2.81 21.77
N ALA A 15 -20.31 3.20 20.53
CA ALA A 15 -19.36 3.01 19.44
C ALA A 15 -18.02 3.73 19.69
N MET A 16 -18.02 4.92 20.30
CA MET A 16 -16.77 5.62 20.69
C MET A 16 -15.96 4.84 21.73
N LYS A 17 -16.59 4.08 22.64
CA LYS A 17 -15.86 3.22 23.59
C LYS A 17 -15.21 2.04 22.89
N ASP A 18 -15.89 1.42 21.94
CA ASP A 18 -15.35 0.29 21.18
C ASP A 18 -14.19 0.73 20.28
N VAL A 19 -14.32 1.89 19.66
CA VAL A 19 -13.26 2.56 18.90
C VAL A 19 -12.06 2.88 19.80
N LYS A 20 -12.31 3.45 20.98
CA LYS A 20 -11.26 3.73 21.95
C LYS A 20 -10.48 2.46 22.30
N ARG A 21 -11.19 1.36 22.55
CA ARG A 21 -10.58 0.05 22.82
C ARG A 21 -9.75 -0.41 21.62
N ALA A 22 -10.32 -0.40 20.42
CA ALA A 22 -9.62 -0.83 19.20
C ALA A 22 -8.34 -0.02 18.91
N LEU A 23 -8.34 1.29 19.21
CA LEU A 23 -7.14 2.13 19.07
C LEU A 23 -6.10 1.85 20.17
N LEU A 24 -6.53 1.54 21.39
CA LEU A 24 -5.60 1.16 22.47
C LEU A 24 -5.03 -0.24 22.24
N ASP A 25 -5.83 -1.19 21.75
CA ASP A 25 -5.38 -2.52 21.32
C ASP A 25 -4.42 -2.44 20.12
N ALA A 26 -4.48 -1.34 19.36
CA ALA A 26 -3.54 -0.99 18.29
C ALA A 26 -2.29 -0.25 18.81
N ASP A 27 -2.07 -0.21 20.12
CA ASP A 27 -0.97 0.47 20.81
C ASP A 27 -0.88 1.99 20.55
N VAL A 28 -1.98 2.63 20.16
CA VAL A 28 -2.04 4.09 19.92
C VAL A 28 -1.99 4.85 21.24
N ASN A 29 -1.18 5.92 21.32
CA ASN A 29 -0.99 6.67 22.56
C ASN A 29 -2.31 7.14 23.22
N LEU A 30 -2.54 6.86 24.52
CA LEU A 30 -3.82 7.21 25.17
C LEU A 30 -4.17 8.71 25.07
N ARG A 31 -3.17 9.61 25.13
CA ARG A 31 -3.40 11.05 24.97
C ARG A 31 -3.84 11.38 23.55
N VAL A 32 -3.23 10.74 22.56
CA VAL A 32 -3.57 10.85 21.14
C VAL A 32 -4.99 10.31 20.89
N VAL A 33 -5.32 9.14 21.43
CA VAL A 33 -6.67 8.55 21.35
C VAL A 33 -7.72 9.49 21.95
N ASN A 34 -7.48 10.01 23.16
CA ASN A 34 -8.44 10.92 23.80
C ASN A 34 -8.61 12.23 23.01
N ALA A 35 -7.54 12.77 22.43
CA ALA A 35 -7.61 13.96 21.58
C ALA A 35 -8.41 13.71 20.29
N LEU A 36 -8.17 12.59 19.62
CA LEU A 36 -8.91 12.17 18.43
C LEU A 36 -10.40 11.98 18.74
N LEU A 37 -10.74 11.27 19.82
CA LEU A 37 -12.13 11.05 20.22
C LEU A 37 -12.87 12.35 20.53
N LYS A 38 -12.17 13.33 21.12
CA LYS A 38 -12.74 14.68 21.36
C LYS A 38 -13.09 15.38 20.04
N GLN A 39 -12.22 15.29 19.04
CA GLN A 39 -12.45 15.86 17.70
C GLN A 39 -13.61 15.15 16.98
N ILE A 40 -13.63 13.82 16.99
CA ILE A 40 -14.71 13.03 16.39
C ILE A 40 -16.05 13.36 17.07
N LYS A 41 -16.09 13.43 18.41
CA LYS A 41 -17.33 13.74 19.14
C LYS A 41 -17.88 15.11 18.73
N ALA A 42 -17.02 16.13 18.62
CA ALA A 42 -17.42 17.46 18.20
C ALA A 42 -18.00 17.50 16.77
N ARG A 43 -17.51 16.63 15.87
CA ARG A 43 -17.95 16.56 14.47
C ARG A 43 -19.15 15.63 14.25
N ALA A 44 -19.25 14.56 15.03
CA ALA A 44 -20.29 13.56 14.89
C ALA A 44 -21.62 14.01 15.51
N VAL A 45 -21.58 14.75 16.62
CA VAL A 45 -22.81 15.24 17.29
C VAL A 45 -23.44 16.34 16.43
N GLY A 46 -24.66 16.09 15.94
CA GLY A 46 -25.39 17.03 15.09
C GLY A 46 -25.18 16.86 13.58
N ALA A 47 -24.36 15.89 13.15
CA ALA A 47 -24.26 15.52 11.74
C ALA A 47 -25.55 14.84 11.26
N ASP A 48 -26.08 15.29 10.12
CA ASP A 48 -27.23 14.68 9.47
C ASP A 48 -26.86 13.28 8.95
N VAL A 49 -27.72 12.31 9.21
CA VAL A 49 -27.54 10.95 8.69
C VAL A 49 -28.11 10.92 7.27
N THR A 50 -27.27 10.56 6.29
CA THR A 50 -27.75 10.36 4.92
C THR A 50 -28.87 9.31 4.92
N PRO A 51 -30.05 9.58 4.31
CA PRO A 51 -31.14 8.63 4.27
C PRO A 51 -30.68 7.27 3.70
N GLY A 52 -30.90 6.18 4.45
CA GLY A 52 -30.51 4.83 4.07
C GLY A 52 -29.12 4.36 4.55
N VAL A 53 -28.34 5.20 5.22
CA VAL A 53 -27.06 4.82 5.83
C VAL A 53 -27.24 4.59 7.33
N GLU A 54 -26.75 3.45 7.83
CA GLU A 54 -26.80 3.19 9.27
C GLU A 54 -25.90 4.16 10.05
N PRO A 55 -26.32 4.68 11.23
CA PRO A 55 -25.52 5.60 12.04
C PRO A 55 -24.11 5.10 12.35
N GLY A 56 -23.93 3.78 12.51
CA GLY A 56 -22.62 3.17 12.72
C GLY A 56 -21.67 3.33 11.52
N GLN A 57 -22.17 3.19 10.29
CA GLN A 57 -21.38 3.38 9.07
C GLN A 57 -21.00 4.85 8.88
N MET A 58 -21.91 5.78 9.20
CA MET A 58 -21.61 7.21 9.17
C MET A 58 -20.52 7.58 10.17
N LEU A 59 -20.52 6.96 11.36
CA LEU A 59 -19.48 7.17 12.35
C LEU A 59 -18.11 6.67 11.90
N VAL A 60 -18.06 5.47 11.32
CA VAL A 60 -16.83 4.90 10.75
C VAL A 60 -16.27 5.81 9.64
N LYS A 61 -17.15 6.36 8.79
CA LYS A 61 -16.76 7.32 7.76
C LYS A 61 -16.14 8.60 8.37
N ILE A 62 -16.80 9.20 9.36
CA ILE A 62 -16.28 10.40 10.05
C ILE A 62 -14.92 10.11 10.67
N MET A 63 -14.76 8.93 11.27
CA MET A 63 -13.49 8.51 11.85
C MET A 63 -12.39 8.33 10.80
N HIS A 64 -12.70 7.70 9.68
CA HIS A 64 -11.75 7.54 8.59
C HIS A 64 -11.26 8.89 8.08
N GLU A 65 -12.18 9.84 7.88
CA GLU A 65 -11.87 11.21 7.47
C GLU A 65 -10.99 11.95 8.51
N GLU A 66 -11.30 11.83 9.82
CA GLU A 66 -10.49 12.46 10.87
C GLU A 66 -9.10 11.81 11.00
N LEU A 67 -9.01 10.48 10.95
CA LEU A 67 -7.73 9.78 10.98
C LEU A 67 -6.85 10.16 9.79
N THR A 68 -7.43 10.22 8.59
CA THR A 68 -6.73 10.65 7.38
C THR A 68 -6.24 12.09 7.55
N LYS A 69 -7.12 12.99 8.02
CA LYS A 69 -6.76 14.39 8.24
C LYS A 69 -5.62 14.56 9.23
N ILE A 70 -5.63 13.82 10.34
CA ILE A 70 -4.55 13.88 11.32
C ILE A 70 -3.25 13.37 10.69
N MET A 71 -3.28 12.25 9.96
CA MET A 71 -2.11 11.64 9.31
C MET A 71 -1.56 12.45 8.12
N GLY A 72 -2.25 13.51 7.71
CA GLY A 72 -1.93 14.33 6.54
C GLY A 72 -2.89 14.05 5.39
N SER A 73 -3.28 15.07 4.64
CA SER A 73 -4.29 14.89 3.58
C SER A 73 -3.72 14.30 2.29
N ASN A 74 -2.42 14.43 2.04
CA ASN A 74 -1.77 13.98 0.80
C ASN A 74 -0.40 13.35 1.09
N GLN A 75 0.10 12.56 0.13
CA GLN A 75 1.46 12.06 0.12
C GLN A 75 2.47 13.23 0.14
N ALA A 76 3.44 13.17 1.05
CA ALA A 76 4.53 14.15 1.12
C ALA A 76 5.75 13.62 0.35
N PRO A 77 6.20 14.29 -0.73
CA PRO A 77 7.38 13.84 -1.48
C PRO A 77 8.66 14.03 -0.66
N LEU A 78 9.71 13.29 -1.02
CA LEU A 78 11.06 13.57 -0.54
C LEU A 78 11.55 14.88 -1.14
N ALA A 79 12.29 15.69 -0.38
CA ALA A 79 12.93 16.89 -0.92
C ALA A 79 13.75 16.58 -2.19
N ASN A 80 13.80 17.57 -3.07
CA ASN A 80 14.63 17.53 -4.26
C ASN A 80 15.06 18.95 -4.60
N ARG A 81 16.35 19.23 -4.45
CA ARG A 81 16.93 20.49 -4.84
C ARG A 81 17.00 20.61 -6.37
N THR A 82 16.75 21.81 -6.88
CA THR A 82 16.78 22.13 -8.31
C THR A 82 17.90 23.09 -8.69
N ASP A 83 18.68 23.55 -7.72
CA ASP A 83 19.78 24.51 -7.89
C ASP A 83 21.12 23.86 -8.24
N GLY A 84 21.12 22.55 -8.51
CA GLY A 84 22.32 21.77 -8.86
C GLY A 84 23.16 21.32 -7.66
N GLU A 85 22.81 21.72 -6.45
CA GLU A 85 23.41 21.21 -5.21
C GLU A 85 22.78 19.86 -4.80
N PRO A 86 23.53 18.97 -4.13
CA PRO A 86 22.99 17.72 -3.63
C PRO A 86 21.90 17.97 -2.59
N THR A 87 20.79 17.25 -2.72
CA THR A 87 19.79 17.12 -1.65
C THR A 87 20.35 16.25 -0.54
N VAL A 88 20.40 16.76 0.69
CA VAL A 88 20.96 16.06 1.85
C VAL A 88 19.84 15.56 2.75
N VAL A 89 19.77 14.24 2.94
CA VAL A 89 18.81 13.57 3.81
C VAL A 89 19.53 12.97 5.01
N LEU A 90 19.21 13.45 6.21
CA LEU A 90 19.74 12.97 7.47
C LEU A 90 18.75 12.00 8.13
N LEU A 91 19.17 10.76 8.37
CA LEU A 91 18.37 9.80 9.12
C LEU A 91 18.69 9.85 10.61
N ALA A 92 17.65 9.96 11.43
CA ALA A 92 17.74 9.98 12.89
C ALA A 92 16.75 9.00 13.52
N GLY A 93 16.95 8.61 14.78
CA GLY A 93 16.03 7.74 15.51
C GLY A 93 16.72 6.73 16.43
N LEU A 94 15.93 5.97 17.17
CA LEU A 94 16.41 5.00 18.15
C LEU A 94 17.31 3.92 17.55
N GLN A 95 18.13 3.31 18.41
CA GLN A 95 18.82 2.07 18.08
C GLN A 95 17.79 0.99 17.74
N GLY A 96 18.07 0.18 16.71
CA GLY A 96 17.16 -0.89 16.28
C GLY A 96 15.93 -0.45 15.48
N ALA A 97 15.68 0.86 15.30
CA ALA A 97 14.55 1.36 14.50
C ALA A 97 14.66 1.08 12.99
N GLY A 98 15.81 0.56 12.53
CA GLY A 98 16.03 0.19 11.11
C GLY A 98 16.62 1.29 10.24
N LYS A 99 17.35 2.27 10.80
CA LYS A 99 17.97 3.39 10.06
C LYS A 99 18.87 2.96 8.89
N THR A 100 19.83 2.08 9.13
CA THR A 100 20.75 1.58 8.08
C THR A 100 19.99 0.89 6.94
N THR A 101 18.97 0.10 7.26
CA THR A 101 18.12 -0.53 6.25
C THR A 101 17.23 0.49 5.54
N ALA A 102 16.69 1.48 6.25
CA ALA A 102 15.93 2.58 5.68
C ALA A 102 16.78 3.45 4.75
N ALA A 103 18.07 3.64 5.05
CA ALA A 103 19.03 4.33 4.18
C ALA A 103 19.15 3.64 2.83
N ALA A 104 19.44 2.33 2.84
CA ALA A 104 19.58 1.55 1.60
C ALA A 104 18.27 1.49 0.80
N LYS A 105 17.15 1.32 1.48
CA LYS A 105 15.81 1.36 0.88
C LYS A 105 15.50 2.71 0.22
N LEU A 106 15.79 3.80 0.91
CA LEU A 106 15.58 5.15 0.42
C LEU A 106 16.52 5.46 -0.75
N ALA A 107 17.75 4.96 -0.71
CA ALA A 107 18.70 5.08 -1.80
C ALA A 107 18.18 4.39 -3.06
N LEU A 108 17.69 3.15 -2.92
CA LEU A 108 17.08 2.42 -4.03
C LEU A 108 15.82 3.10 -4.57
N TYR A 109 15.00 3.69 -3.69
CA TYR A 109 13.86 4.51 -4.12
C TYR A 109 14.31 5.69 -4.97
N CYS A 110 15.35 6.43 -4.53
CA CYS A 110 15.87 7.58 -5.28
C CYS A 110 16.50 7.17 -6.63
N LEU A 111 17.15 6.01 -6.71
CA LEU A 111 17.65 5.46 -7.99
C LEU A 111 16.52 5.18 -8.98
N LYS A 112 15.37 4.66 -8.50
CA LYS A 112 14.18 4.43 -9.34
C LYS A 112 13.56 5.72 -9.85
N GLU A 113 13.74 6.82 -9.12
CA GLU A 113 13.37 8.18 -9.52
C GLU A 113 14.45 8.85 -10.39
N GLU A 114 15.36 8.07 -10.97
CA GLU A 114 16.45 8.52 -11.86
C GLU A 114 17.41 9.54 -11.22
N ARG A 115 17.53 9.52 -9.88
CA ARG A 115 18.50 10.37 -9.15
C ARG A 115 19.82 9.62 -8.99
N SER A 116 20.96 10.32 -9.12
CA SER A 116 22.24 9.81 -8.64
C SER A 116 22.28 9.90 -7.10
N VAL A 117 22.72 8.81 -6.45
CA VAL A 117 22.65 8.67 -4.99
C VAL A 117 23.99 8.25 -4.42
N MET A 118 24.31 8.75 -3.23
CA MET A 118 25.43 8.27 -2.41
C MET A 118 24.98 8.20 -0.95
N MET A 119 25.47 7.20 -0.22
CA MET A 119 25.24 7.07 1.22
C MET A 119 26.49 7.46 2.01
N ILE A 120 26.32 7.98 3.22
CA ILE A 120 27.41 8.28 4.16
C ILE A 120 27.21 7.43 5.42
N ALA A 121 28.23 6.64 5.77
CA ALA A 121 28.24 5.83 6.99
C ALA A 121 28.72 6.67 8.19
N ALA A 122 27.79 7.26 8.95
CA ALA A 122 28.10 8.06 10.14
C ALA A 122 27.83 7.30 11.46
N ASP A 123 27.37 6.04 11.43
CA ASP A 123 27.32 5.15 12.59
C ASP A 123 28.68 4.47 12.82
N VAL A 124 29.57 5.17 13.53
CA VAL A 124 30.91 4.68 13.89
C VAL A 124 30.93 3.89 15.20
N TYR A 125 29.83 3.89 15.96
CA TYR A 125 29.79 3.32 17.30
C TYR A 125 29.32 1.86 17.29
N ARG A 126 28.42 1.51 16.37
CA ARG A 126 27.86 0.19 16.32
C ARG A 126 28.78 -0.77 15.54
N PRO A 127 29.13 -1.94 16.12
CA PRO A 127 29.95 -2.93 15.43
C PRO A 127 29.37 -3.31 14.07
N ALA A 128 30.24 -3.35 13.04
CA ALA A 128 29.90 -3.70 11.66
C ALA A 128 28.79 -2.84 11.01
N ALA A 129 28.41 -1.68 11.56
CA ALA A 129 27.39 -0.83 10.94
C ALA A 129 27.85 -0.28 9.59
N ILE A 130 29.12 0.15 9.49
CA ILE A 130 29.74 0.59 8.25
C ILE A 130 29.74 -0.54 7.21
N ASP A 131 30.16 -1.75 7.59
CA ASP A 131 30.20 -2.90 6.69
C ASP A 131 28.80 -3.39 6.28
N GLN A 132 27.82 -3.29 7.18
CA GLN A 132 26.42 -3.55 6.85
C GLN A 132 25.94 -2.56 5.78
N LEU A 133 26.17 -1.25 5.96
CA LEU A 133 25.74 -0.25 5.00
C LEU A 133 26.45 -0.45 3.64
N LYS A 134 27.75 -0.77 3.65
CA LYS A 134 28.52 -1.10 2.43
C LYS A 134 27.97 -2.32 1.71
N THR A 135 27.62 -3.37 2.44
CA THR A 135 27.04 -4.58 1.86
C THR A 135 25.69 -4.28 1.21
N LEU A 136 24.86 -3.49 1.89
CA LEU A 136 23.58 -3.04 1.35
C LEU A 136 23.78 -2.14 0.12
N GLY A 137 24.68 -1.15 0.18
CA GLY A 137 25.01 -0.27 -0.94
C GLY A 137 25.50 -1.05 -2.16
N LYS A 138 26.42 -2.00 -1.98
CA LYS A 138 26.90 -2.87 -3.05
C LYS A 138 25.77 -3.70 -3.69
N SER A 139 24.79 -4.15 -2.90
CA SER A 139 23.65 -4.92 -3.42
C SER A 139 22.69 -4.11 -4.31
N ILE A 140 22.75 -2.78 -4.24
CA ILE A 140 21.93 -1.85 -5.02
C ILE A 140 22.76 -0.92 -5.91
N GLU A 141 24.06 -1.20 -6.05
CA GLU A 141 25.01 -0.41 -6.84
C GLU A 141 25.08 1.07 -6.41
N VAL A 142 24.96 1.35 -5.11
CA VAL A 142 25.10 2.68 -4.51
C VAL A 142 26.38 2.76 -3.70
N ASP A 143 27.17 3.80 -3.95
CA ASP A 143 28.41 4.05 -3.22
C ASP A 143 28.16 4.49 -1.78
N VAL A 144 29.03 4.03 -0.88
CA VAL A 144 29.01 4.36 0.54
C VAL A 144 30.31 5.04 0.92
N PHE A 145 30.24 6.33 1.25
CA PHE A 145 31.35 7.07 1.82
C PHE A 145 31.55 6.69 3.29
N GLN A 146 32.80 6.44 3.67
CA GLN A 146 33.19 6.03 5.02
C GLN A 146 34.64 6.42 5.30
N MET A 147 35.01 6.55 6.59
CA MET A 147 36.39 6.85 7.01
C MET A 147 36.82 6.02 8.22
N GLY A 148 36.31 4.79 8.35
CA GLY A 148 36.52 3.93 9.51
C GLY A 148 35.77 4.39 10.76
N THR A 149 36.17 3.86 11.92
CA THR A 149 35.51 4.08 13.21
C THR A 149 36.20 5.15 14.08
N ASP A 150 37.45 5.48 13.78
CA ASP A 150 38.28 6.37 14.62
C ASP A 150 38.07 7.86 14.30
N VAL A 151 37.38 8.16 13.21
CA VAL A 151 37.11 9.54 12.75
C VAL A 151 35.80 10.04 13.32
N ASN A 152 35.78 11.30 13.77
CA ASN A 152 34.57 11.90 14.31
C ASN A 152 33.45 11.92 13.25
N PRO A 153 32.21 11.50 13.57
CA PRO A 153 31.09 11.48 12.62
C PRO A 153 30.85 12.80 11.88
N ARG A 154 31.08 13.94 12.54
CA ARG A 154 30.94 15.28 11.93
C ARG A 154 31.92 15.47 10.78
N GLU A 155 33.14 14.98 10.93
CA GLU A 155 34.16 15.07 9.89
C GLU A 155 33.85 14.12 8.73
N ILE A 156 33.36 12.91 9.02
CA ILE A 156 32.90 11.95 8.00
C ILE A 156 31.80 12.57 7.15
N VAL A 157 30.79 13.17 7.78
CA VAL A 157 29.70 13.84 7.06
C VAL A 157 30.21 15.02 6.25
N ARG A 158 31.09 15.87 6.81
CA ARG A 158 31.66 17.01 6.08
C ARG A 158 32.42 16.58 4.83
N LYS A 159 33.29 15.57 4.93
CA LYS A 159 34.09 15.06 3.81
C LYS A 159 33.23 14.31 2.80
N GLY A 160 32.26 13.52 3.26
CA GLY A 160 31.31 12.82 2.37
C GLY A 160 30.45 13.79 1.58
N LEU A 161 29.99 14.90 2.18
CA LEU A 161 29.26 15.94 1.45
C LEU A 161 30.13 16.62 0.39
N GLN A 162 31.40 16.88 0.70
CA GLN A 162 32.35 17.44 -0.26
C GLN A 162 32.60 16.48 -1.44
N GLU A 163 32.74 15.18 -1.17
CA GLU A 163 32.88 14.17 -2.23
C GLU A 163 31.62 14.10 -3.10
N GLY A 164 30.42 14.05 -2.48
CA GLY A 164 29.16 14.01 -3.22
C GLY A 164 28.97 15.23 -4.12
N LYS A 165 29.35 16.43 -3.65
CA LYS A 165 29.37 17.65 -4.48
C LYS A 165 30.34 17.54 -5.65
N THR A 166 31.56 17.08 -5.40
CA THR A 166 32.60 16.92 -6.43
C THR A 166 32.17 15.95 -7.52
N ARG A 167 31.49 14.87 -7.12
CA ARG A 167 30.96 13.83 -8.00
C ARG A 167 29.60 14.17 -8.61
N LYS A 168 29.05 15.35 -8.33
CA LYS A 168 27.73 15.83 -8.81
C LYS A 168 26.60 14.82 -8.49
N ILE A 169 26.63 14.25 -7.29
CA ILE A 169 25.56 13.39 -6.79
C ILE A 169 24.33 14.25 -6.51
N ASN A 170 23.15 13.80 -6.94
CA ASN A 170 21.90 14.53 -6.72
C ASN A 170 21.37 14.37 -5.29
N THR A 171 21.43 13.16 -4.71
CA THR A 171 20.89 12.89 -3.36
C THR A 171 21.94 12.21 -2.49
N ILE A 172 22.20 12.76 -1.30
CA ILE A 172 23.11 12.21 -0.31
C ILE A 172 22.32 11.80 0.93
N ILE A 173 22.43 10.52 1.33
CA ILE A 173 21.73 9.97 2.49
C ILE A 173 22.74 9.70 3.60
N VAL A 174 22.54 10.30 4.77
CA VAL A 174 23.41 10.16 5.93
C VAL A 174 22.77 9.19 6.93
N ASP A 175 23.39 8.01 7.10
CA ASP A 175 22.99 7.03 8.12
C ASP A 175 23.73 7.31 9.42
N THR A 176 23.00 7.75 10.45
CA THR A 176 23.58 8.06 11.77
C THR A 176 23.38 6.94 12.77
N ALA A 177 24.20 6.94 13.82
CA ALA A 177 24.04 6.01 14.92
C ALA A 177 22.69 6.15 15.63
N GLY A 178 22.18 5.03 16.15
CA GLY A 178 20.99 5.06 17.01
C GLY A 178 21.28 5.74 18.33
N ARG A 179 20.42 6.68 18.72
CA ARG A 179 20.57 7.42 19.99
C ARG A 179 19.40 7.13 20.90
N GLN A 180 19.68 6.83 22.15
CA GLN A 180 18.66 6.83 23.19
C GLN A 180 18.35 8.27 23.57
N VAL A 181 17.06 8.57 23.75
CA VAL A 181 16.56 9.93 24.04
C VAL A 181 17.19 10.53 25.31
N ILE A 182 17.60 9.69 26.26
CA ILE A 182 18.16 10.11 27.55
C ILE A 182 19.64 10.52 27.48
N ASP A 183 20.34 10.29 26.35
CA ASP A 183 21.76 10.61 26.24
C ASP A 183 21.99 12.00 25.63
N ALA A 184 22.18 12.99 26.50
CA ALA A 184 22.42 14.38 26.10
C ALA A 184 23.69 14.58 25.25
N LYS A 185 24.73 13.76 25.46
CA LYS A 185 25.99 13.87 24.70
C LYS A 185 25.76 13.42 23.25
N LEU A 186 25.05 12.31 23.08
CA LEU A 186 24.75 11.78 21.76
C LEU A 186 23.74 12.63 21.00
N MET A 187 22.77 13.24 21.69
CA MET A 187 21.86 14.21 21.08
C MET A 187 22.59 15.48 20.63
N LYS A 188 23.53 16.00 21.44
CA LYS A 188 24.38 17.12 21.03
C LYS A 188 25.18 16.80 19.78
N GLU A 189 25.77 15.62 19.68
CA GLU A 189 26.49 15.21 18.48
C GLU A 189 25.58 15.13 17.24
N LEU A 190 24.34 14.66 17.39
CA LEU A 190 23.38 14.64 16.29
C LEU A 190 23.00 16.06 15.83
N LYS A 191 22.86 17.02 16.76
CA LYS A 191 22.65 18.44 16.42
C LYS A 191 23.86 19.00 15.66
N ASP A 192 25.06 18.69 16.10
CA ASP A 192 26.28 19.12 15.42
C ASP A 192 26.35 18.54 14.00
N ILE A 193 26.04 17.24 13.84
CA ILE A 193 25.97 16.59 12.52
C ILE A 193 24.94 17.29 11.64
N LYS A 194 23.74 17.59 12.15
CA LYS A 194 22.70 18.31 11.41
C LYS A 194 23.17 19.71 10.98
N SER A 195 23.84 20.43 11.87
CA SER A 195 24.39 21.76 11.58
C SER A 195 25.43 21.72 10.46
N VAL A 196 26.34 20.75 10.52
CA VAL A 196 27.37 20.54 9.49
C VAL A 196 26.77 20.07 8.18
N SER A 197 25.75 19.20 8.24
CA SER A 197 25.15 18.62 7.04
C SER A 197 24.26 19.58 6.29
N LYS A 198 23.72 20.61 6.96
CA LYS A 198 22.70 21.51 6.42
C LYS A 198 21.58 20.73 5.72
N ALA A 199 21.15 19.64 6.36
CA ALA A 199 20.22 18.69 5.76
C ALA A 199 18.91 19.37 5.32
N ASP A 200 18.53 19.17 4.06
CA ASP A 200 17.23 19.59 3.52
C ASP A 200 16.09 18.77 4.16
N GLU A 201 16.38 17.52 4.52
CA GLU A 201 15.45 16.64 5.22
C GLU A 201 16.13 15.99 6.43
N THR A 202 15.50 16.07 7.60
CA THR A 202 15.82 15.26 8.77
C THR A 202 14.68 14.29 9.02
N LEU A 203 14.86 13.04 8.60
CA LEU A 203 13.85 12.01 8.67
C LEU A 203 14.01 11.17 9.94
N LEU A 204 12.97 11.18 10.78
CA LEU A 204 12.89 10.31 11.94
C LEU A 204 12.46 8.90 11.51
N VAL A 205 13.32 7.92 11.71
CA VAL A 205 13.00 6.51 11.49
C VAL A 205 12.42 5.94 12.78
N VAL A 206 11.16 5.51 12.71
CA VAL A 206 10.41 4.96 13.86
C VAL A 206 9.96 3.56 13.52
N ASP A 207 10.19 2.62 14.43
CA ASP A 207 9.65 1.27 14.32
C ASP A 207 8.15 1.31 14.60
N ALA A 208 7.32 0.78 13.70
CA ALA A 208 5.86 0.77 13.86
C ALA A 208 5.38 -0.10 15.04
N MET A 209 6.23 -1.01 15.55
CA MET A 209 6.01 -1.73 16.81
C MET A 209 6.22 -0.85 18.05
N THR A 210 6.83 0.33 17.89
CA THR A 210 6.93 1.31 18.97
C THR A 210 5.55 1.88 19.23
N GLY A 211 4.88 1.35 20.25
CA GLY A 211 3.53 1.76 20.64
C GLY A 211 3.50 3.15 21.28
N GLN A 212 3.10 3.20 22.55
CA GLN A 212 2.93 4.44 23.31
C GLN A 212 4.18 5.33 23.33
N GLU A 213 5.37 4.71 23.32
CA GLU A 213 6.67 5.39 23.41
C GLU A 213 7.02 6.21 22.17
N ALA A 214 6.41 5.92 21.02
CA ALA A 214 6.66 6.66 19.78
C ALA A 214 6.37 8.15 19.95
N ALA A 215 5.33 8.51 20.71
CA ALA A 215 4.99 9.90 20.97
C ALA A 215 6.10 10.64 21.75
N THR A 216 6.63 10.04 22.81
CA THR A 216 7.70 10.64 23.63
C THR A 216 9.00 10.73 22.83
N LEU A 217 9.31 9.68 22.07
CA LEU A 217 10.45 9.62 21.18
C LEU A 217 10.40 10.75 20.15
N THR A 218 9.29 10.83 19.41
CA THR A 218 9.10 11.84 18.37
C THR A 218 9.20 13.23 18.94
N ARG A 219 8.58 13.51 20.09
CA ARG A 219 8.70 14.82 20.75
C ARG A 219 10.15 15.17 21.00
N SER A 220 10.89 14.26 21.60
CA SER A 220 12.27 14.55 22.01
C SER A 220 13.18 14.80 20.81
N PHE A 221 13.07 14.00 19.74
CA PHE A 221 13.84 14.25 18.51
C PHE A 221 13.39 15.53 17.79
N ASN A 222 12.10 15.84 17.81
CA ASN A 222 11.57 17.05 17.20
C ASN A 222 12.05 18.31 17.95
N ASP A 223 12.00 18.31 19.28
CA ASP A 223 12.38 19.47 20.09
C ASP A 223 13.90 19.68 20.07
N GLU A 224 14.68 18.60 20.12
CA GLU A 224 16.14 18.68 20.20
C GLU A 224 16.78 18.95 18.83
N VAL A 225 16.35 18.22 17.80
CA VAL A 225 17.01 18.21 16.49
C VAL A 225 16.16 18.92 15.44
N GLY A 226 14.84 18.85 15.52
CA GLY A 226 13.90 19.33 14.51
C GLY A 226 13.80 18.35 13.35
N ILE A 227 12.64 17.69 13.22
CA ILE A 227 12.40 16.68 12.17
C ILE A 227 11.51 17.26 11.08
N THR A 228 11.81 16.97 9.82
CA THR A 228 11.05 17.46 8.66
C THR A 228 10.09 16.40 8.11
N GLY A 229 10.31 15.14 8.48
CA GLY A 229 9.41 14.05 8.18
C GLY A 229 9.79 12.77 8.91
N ALA A 230 9.08 11.69 8.62
CA ALA A 230 9.33 10.39 9.23
C ALA A 230 9.25 9.23 8.24
N ILE A 231 9.93 8.14 8.59
CA ILE A 231 9.84 6.84 7.94
C ILE A 231 9.40 5.83 9.00
N LEU A 232 8.28 5.13 8.75
CA LEU A 232 7.85 4.04 9.60
C LEU A 232 8.41 2.71 9.10
N THR A 233 9.07 1.93 9.95
CA THR A 233 9.59 0.61 9.60
C THR A 233 8.75 -0.51 10.20
N LYS A 234 8.93 -1.74 9.72
CA LYS A 234 8.27 -2.96 10.25
C LYS A 234 6.73 -2.91 10.22
N LEU A 235 6.15 -2.26 9.21
CA LEU A 235 4.69 -2.21 8.99
C LEU A 235 4.13 -3.49 8.35
N ASP A 236 4.97 -4.50 8.12
CA ASP A 236 4.60 -5.85 7.74
C ASP A 236 4.19 -6.73 8.94
N GLY A 237 4.46 -6.29 10.17
CA GLY A 237 3.96 -6.96 11.38
C GLY A 237 2.46 -6.71 11.63
N ASP A 238 1.94 -7.30 12.71
CA ASP A 238 0.55 -7.14 13.18
C ASP A 238 0.26 -5.74 13.79
N THR A 239 1.15 -4.79 13.55
CA THR A 239 1.02 -3.44 14.05
C THR A 239 -0.03 -2.70 13.23
N ARG A 240 -1.05 -2.18 13.93
CA ARG A 240 -2.15 -1.46 13.29
C ARG A 240 -1.84 0.00 12.98
N GLY A 241 -0.59 0.45 13.14
CA GLY A 241 -0.15 1.79 12.73
C GLY A 241 -0.27 2.89 13.80
N GLY A 242 -0.40 2.56 15.09
CA GLY A 242 -0.52 3.56 16.15
C GLY A 242 0.69 4.47 16.33
N ALA A 243 1.88 4.02 15.94
CA ALA A 243 3.08 4.84 15.85
C ALA A 243 2.90 6.00 14.84
N ALA A 244 2.21 5.76 13.72
CA ALA A 244 1.98 6.78 12.68
C ALA A 244 1.22 7.98 13.23
N LEU A 245 0.13 7.71 13.95
CA LEU A 245 -0.70 8.75 14.54
C LEU A 245 0.09 9.53 15.62
N SER A 246 0.90 8.82 16.40
CA SER A 246 1.73 9.41 17.44
C SER A 246 2.79 10.34 16.87
N VAL A 247 3.47 9.93 15.79
CA VAL A 247 4.48 10.77 15.12
C VAL A 247 3.83 12.05 14.62
N GLN A 248 2.78 11.93 13.81
CA GLN A 248 2.17 13.06 13.15
C GLN A 248 1.55 14.07 14.12
N GLN A 249 0.86 13.59 15.16
CA GLN A 249 0.20 14.47 16.12
C GLN A 249 1.19 15.18 17.06
N VAL A 250 2.38 14.63 17.26
CA VAL A 250 3.40 15.19 18.16
C VAL A 250 4.34 16.15 17.42
N SER A 251 4.86 15.77 16.26
CA SER A 251 5.80 16.63 15.51
C SER A 251 5.10 17.59 14.54
N GLY A 252 3.91 17.23 14.05
CA GLY A 252 3.28 17.91 12.90
C GLY A 252 3.96 17.60 11.56
N SER A 253 5.10 16.92 11.57
CA SER A 253 5.88 16.60 10.37
C SER A 253 5.32 15.38 9.65
N PRO A 254 5.22 15.41 8.30
CA PRO A 254 4.60 14.33 7.53
C PRO A 254 5.39 13.03 7.59
N ILE A 255 4.67 11.90 7.60
CA ILE A 255 5.26 10.61 7.30
C ILE A 255 5.42 10.51 5.77
N LYS A 256 6.64 10.26 5.29
CA LYS A 256 6.95 10.22 3.86
C LYS A 256 6.95 8.80 3.31
N PHE A 257 7.45 7.83 4.09
CA PHE A 257 7.62 6.46 3.64
C PHE A 257 7.26 5.43 4.71
N ILE A 258 6.96 4.22 4.22
CA ILE A 258 6.71 3.03 5.04
C ILE A 258 7.56 1.85 4.56
N GLY A 259 8.18 1.15 5.51
CA GLY A 259 8.89 -0.10 5.29
C GLY A 259 7.98 -1.28 5.57
N VAL A 260 7.66 -2.06 4.54
CA VAL A 260 6.68 -3.17 4.56
C VAL A 260 7.35 -4.54 4.33
N GLY A 261 8.50 -4.75 4.96
CA GLY A 261 9.28 -5.98 4.84
C GLY A 261 10.78 -5.76 4.99
N GLU A 262 11.55 -6.84 5.08
CA GLU A 262 13.00 -6.75 5.32
C GLU A 262 13.83 -6.41 4.06
N LYS A 263 13.36 -6.85 2.89
CA LYS A 263 14.09 -6.68 1.61
C LYS A 263 14.25 -5.20 1.26
N VAL A 264 15.36 -4.85 0.60
CA VAL A 264 15.67 -3.46 0.20
C VAL A 264 14.65 -2.84 -0.76
N GLN A 265 13.87 -3.66 -1.48
CA GLN A 265 12.79 -3.18 -2.36
C GLN A 265 11.50 -2.83 -1.60
N LYS A 266 11.38 -3.18 -0.31
CA LYS A 266 10.16 -3.03 0.51
C LYS A 266 10.13 -1.68 1.22
N LEU A 267 10.14 -0.61 0.42
CA LEU A 267 9.85 0.75 0.83
C LEU A 267 8.78 1.31 -0.10
N GLU A 268 7.69 1.80 0.48
CA GLU A 268 6.57 2.37 -0.24
C GLU A 268 6.34 3.80 0.25
N PRO A 269 5.87 4.73 -0.60
CA PRO A 269 5.41 6.02 -0.13
C PRO A 269 4.27 5.88 0.87
N PHE A 270 4.21 6.80 1.84
CA PHE A 270 3.12 6.81 2.81
C PHE A 270 1.86 7.44 2.22
N TYR A 271 0.75 6.70 2.33
CA TYR A 271 -0.58 7.16 1.95
C TYR A 271 -1.48 7.22 3.20
N PRO A 272 -1.83 8.42 3.68
CA PRO A 272 -2.61 8.60 4.90
C PRO A 272 -3.96 7.88 4.87
N GLU A 273 -4.66 7.92 3.73
CA GLU A 273 -5.95 7.27 3.54
C GLU A 273 -5.86 5.74 3.70
N ARG A 274 -4.82 5.13 3.12
CA ARG A 274 -4.58 3.69 3.25
C ARG A 274 -4.27 3.31 4.70
N MET A 275 -3.50 4.14 5.41
CA MET A 275 -3.19 3.91 6.82
C MET A 275 -4.44 4.05 7.71
N ALA A 276 -5.29 5.06 7.46
CA ALA A 276 -6.56 5.21 8.17
C ALA A 276 -7.48 4.01 7.97
N SER A 277 -7.61 3.53 6.73
CA SER A 277 -8.35 2.30 6.42
C SER A 277 -7.79 1.08 7.16
N ARG A 278 -6.45 0.92 7.21
CA ARG A 278 -5.79 -0.17 7.92
C ARG A 278 -6.03 -0.12 9.43
N ILE A 279 -5.93 1.05 10.06
CA ILE A 279 -6.23 1.24 11.50
C ILE A 279 -7.68 0.81 11.82
N LEU A 280 -8.62 1.16 10.95
CA LEU A 280 -10.05 0.85 11.13
C LEU A 280 -10.42 -0.60 10.79
N GLY A 281 -9.46 -1.42 10.34
CA GLY A 281 -9.75 -2.78 9.88
C GLY A 281 -10.60 -2.82 8.60
N MET A 282 -10.67 -1.70 7.87
CA MET A 282 -11.30 -1.57 6.55
C MET A 282 -10.30 -1.69 5.40
N GLY A 283 -9.01 -1.75 5.72
CA GLY A 283 -7.94 -1.95 4.75
C GLY A 283 -8.10 -3.29 4.06
N ASP A 284 -8.03 -3.27 2.73
CA ASP A 284 -7.75 -4.39 1.80
C ASP A 284 -8.68 -4.50 0.59
N VAL A 285 -9.56 -3.52 0.34
CA VAL A 285 -10.25 -3.44 -0.97
C VAL A 285 -9.49 -2.54 -1.95
N LEU A 286 -9.00 -1.37 -1.50
CA LEU A 286 -8.29 -0.40 -2.35
C LEU A 286 -6.88 -0.87 -2.77
N THR A 287 -6.12 -1.46 -1.84
CA THR A 287 -4.76 -1.93 -2.09
C THR A 287 -4.71 -3.09 -3.10
N ILE A 288 -5.77 -3.92 -3.16
CA ILE A 288 -5.88 -5.02 -4.12
C ILE A 288 -6.11 -4.45 -5.54
N VAL A 289 -6.91 -3.39 -5.66
CA VAL A 289 -7.17 -2.73 -6.95
C VAL A 289 -5.93 -2.01 -7.45
N GLU A 290 -5.16 -1.37 -6.58
CA GLU A 290 -3.93 -0.64 -6.96
C GLU A 290 -2.74 -1.57 -7.24
N LYS A 291 -2.54 -2.63 -6.43
CA LYS A 291 -1.55 -3.68 -6.75
C LYS A 291 -1.96 -4.49 -7.98
N ALA A 292 -3.25 -4.58 -8.28
CA ALA A 292 -3.71 -5.09 -9.57
C ALA A 292 -3.37 -4.10 -10.69
N GLN A 293 -3.46 -2.78 -10.48
CA GLN A 293 -3.06 -1.76 -11.47
C GLN A 293 -1.55 -1.71 -11.74
N ASP A 294 -0.69 -1.90 -10.72
CA ASP A 294 0.77 -1.93 -10.91
C ASP A 294 1.26 -3.16 -11.70
N VAL A 295 0.42 -4.20 -11.80
CA VAL A 295 0.72 -5.47 -12.51
C VAL A 295 -0.13 -5.62 -13.78
N MET A 296 -1.18 -4.82 -13.95
CA MET A 296 -2.05 -4.85 -15.12
C MET A 296 -1.75 -3.66 -16.03
N ASP A 297 -1.32 -3.97 -17.25
CA ASP A 297 -1.36 -3.02 -18.35
C ASP A 297 -2.81 -2.51 -18.52
N GLU A 298 -3.04 -1.19 -18.47
CA GLU A 298 -4.38 -0.57 -18.53
C GLU A 298 -5.19 -1.10 -19.74
N ALA A 299 -4.50 -1.42 -20.83
CA ALA A 299 -5.07 -1.99 -22.04
C ALA A 299 -5.60 -3.43 -21.87
N GLU A 300 -4.98 -4.24 -20.99
CA GLU A 300 -5.42 -5.61 -20.71
C GLU A 300 -6.61 -5.64 -19.74
N ALA A 301 -6.63 -4.75 -18.75
CA ALA A 301 -7.76 -4.60 -17.83
C ALA A 301 -9.04 -4.21 -18.59
N GLU A 302 -8.97 -3.24 -19.51
CA GLU A 302 -10.13 -2.85 -20.33
C GLU A 302 -10.62 -3.98 -21.26
N LYS A 303 -9.71 -4.75 -21.86
CA LYS A 303 -10.07 -5.91 -22.70
C LYS A 303 -10.77 -6.99 -21.89
N MET A 304 -10.32 -7.22 -20.65
CA MET A 304 -10.94 -8.16 -19.73
C MET A 304 -12.35 -7.71 -19.33
N THR A 305 -12.53 -6.45 -18.94
CA THR A 305 -13.85 -5.90 -18.59
C THR A 305 -14.82 -6.01 -19.76
N ARG A 306 -14.37 -5.71 -21.00
CA ARG A 306 -15.21 -5.88 -22.21
C ARG A 306 -15.61 -7.33 -22.46
N LYS A 307 -14.66 -8.28 -22.40
CA LYS A 307 -14.96 -9.71 -22.59
C LYS A 307 -15.91 -10.27 -21.53
N MET A 308 -15.80 -9.79 -20.29
CA MET A 308 -16.67 -10.15 -19.17
C MET A 308 -18.10 -9.62 -19.37
N MET A 309 -18.25 -8.42 -19.93
CA MET A 309 -19.54 -7.85 -20.32
C MET A 309 -20.13 -8.55 -21.55
N GLU A 310 -19.31 -9.03 -22.47
CA GLU A 310 -19.73 -9.72 -23.70
C GLU A 310 -19.99 -11.23 -23.52
N ASN A 311 -19.94 -11.77 -22.30
CA ASN A 311 -20.10 -13.21 -22.00
C ASN A 311 -19.08 -14.13 -22.71
N LYS A 312 -17.92 -13.61 -23.13
CA LYS A 312 -16.88 -14.34 -23.88
C LYS A 312 -15.76 -14.89 -22.99
N PHE A 313 -16.04 -15.19 -21.73
CA PHE A 313 -15.05 -15.70 -20.79
C PHE A 313 -14.70 -17.16 -21.09
N ASP A 314 -13.43 -17.44 -21.36
CA ASP A 314 -12.93 -18.72 -21.85
C ASP A 314 -11.81 -19.33 -20.96
N PHE A 315 -11.28 -20.51 -21.30
CA PHE A 315 -10.24 -21.16 -20.50
C PHE A 315 -8.87 -20.48 -20.61
N ASN A 316 -8.60 -19.71 -21.67
CA ASN A 316 -7.35 -18.95 -21.81
C ASN A 316 -7.34 -17.79 -20.81
N ASP A 317 -8.48 -17.11 -20.66
CA ASP A 317 -8.65 -16.02 -19.70
C ASP A 317 -8.51 -16.55 -18.26
N PHE A 318 -9.06 -17.74 -17.97
CA PHE A 318 -8.88 -18.41 -16.68
C PHE A 318 -7.43 -18.83 -16.38
N LEU A 319 -6.68 -19.34 -17.36
CA LEU A 319 -5.26 -19.64 -17.20
C LEU A 319 -4.43 -18.40 -16.87
N LYS A 320 -4.74 -17.27 -17.53
CA LYS A 320 -4.06 -16.00 -17.25
C LYS A 320 -4.31 -15.56 -15.80
N GLN A 321 -5.55 -15.65 -15.33
CA GLN A 321 -5.92 -15.28 -13.97
C GLN A 321 -5.29 -16.19 -12.91
N THR A 322 -5.30 -17.51 -13.10
CA THR A 322 -4.69 -18.44 -12.15
C THR A 322 -3.17 -18.29 -12.08
N LYS A 323 -2.52 -17.99 -13.22
CA LYS A 323 -1.09 -17.69 -13.26
C LYS A 323 -0.74 -16.37 -12.57
N MET A 324 -1.56 -15.33 -12.75
CA MET A 324 -1.41 -14.04 -12.05
C MET A 324 -1.56 -14.22 -10.54
N LEU A 325 -2.60 -14.94 -10.09
CA LEU A 325 -2.80 -15.28 -8.67
C LEU A 325 -1.64 -16.11 -8.10
N SER A 326 -1.08 -17.04 -8.88
CA SER A 326 0.09 -17.82 -8.49
C SER A 326 1.38 -16.99 -8.43
N GLN A 327 1.50 -15.93 -9.25
CA GLN A 327 2.65 -15.02 -9.27
C GLN A 327 2.62 -13.99 -8.12
N MET A 328 1.44 -13.68 -7.60
CA MET A 328 1.25 -12.79 -6.45
C MET A 328 1.70 -13.41 -5.10
N GLY A 329 2.01 -14.72 -5.07
CA GLY A 329 2.53 -15.43 -3.90
C GLY A 329 1.44 -15.80 -2.88
N SER A 330 1.54 -17.03 -2.35
CA SER A 330 0.62 -17.75 -1.42
C SER A 330 -0.78 -17.15 -1.26
N LEU A 331 -1.79 -17.89 -1.72
CA LEU A 331 -3.22 -17.62 -1.42
C LEU A 331 -3.49 -17.35 0.07
N GLY A 332 -2.60 -17.79 0.96
CA GLY A 332 -2.65 -17.54 2.40
C GLY A 332 -2.46 -16.08 2.82
N GLY A 333 -1.75 -15.25 2.04
CA GLY A 333 -1.62 -13.81 2.32
C GLY A 333 -2.91 -13.06 2.02
N LEU A 334 -3.50 -13.32 0.84
CA LEU A 334 -4.73 -12.67 0.38
C LEU A 334 -5.98 -13.13 1.16
N MET A 335 -6.03 -14.38 1.64
CA MET A 335 -7.19 -14.89 2.39
C MET A 335 -7.20 -14.49 3.87
N LYS A 336 -6.03 -14.28 4.50
CA LYS A 336 -5.93 -13.72 5.87
C LYS A 336 -6.39 -12.25 5.96
N MET A 337 -6.52 -11.61 4.80
CA MET A 337 -6.89 -10.20 4.62
C MET A 337 -8.40 -10.01 4.29
N MET A 338 -9.20 -11.08 4.20
CA MET A 338 -10.65 -11.01 3.94
C MET A 338 -11.49 -11.09 5.24
N PRO A 339 -12.28 -10.06 5.58
CA PRO A 339 -13.17 -10.10 6.75
C PRO A 339 -14.30 -11.13 6.54
N GLY A 340 -14.56 -11.95 7.56
CA GLY A 340 -15.68 -12.90 7.58
C GLY A 340 -15.36 -14.33 7.12
N ILE A 341 -14.16 -14.58 6.57
CA ILE A 341 -13.72 -15.94 6.14
C ILE A 341 -12.44 -16.39 6.86
N GLY A 342 -11.69 -15.47 7.47
CA GLY A 342 -10.38 -15.71 8.09
C GLY A 342 -10.32 -16.69 9.27
N GLY A 343 -11.47 -17.16 9.79
CA GLY A 343 -11.54 -18.07 10.93
C GLY A 343 -11.67 -19.57 10.60
N GLN A 344 -11.93 -19.97 9.34
CA GLN A 344 -12.33 -21.36 9.02
C GLN A 344 -11.44 -22.09 7.98
N ILE A 345 -10.33 -21.48 7.57
CA ILE A 345 -9.46 -22.03 6.53
C ILE A 345 -8.03 -22.19 7.07
N ASN A 346 -7.69 -23.42 7.47
CA ASN A 346 -6.36 -23.82 7.92
C ASN A 346 -5.34 -23.82 6.77
N GLU A 347 -4.05 -23.70 7.08
CA GLU A 347 -2.93 -23.81 6.12
C GLU A 347 -2.98 -25.07 5.24
N SER A 348 -3.58 -26.15 5.73
CA SER A 348 -3.83 -27.37 4.96
C SER A 348 -4.73 -27.13 3.75
N LYS A 349 -5.83 -26.40 3.92
CA LYS A 349 -6.77 -26.05 2.84
C LYS A 349 -6.15 -25.10 1.80
N LEU A 350 -5.19 -24.28 2.21
CA LEU A 350 -4.44 -23.39 1.32
C LEU A 350 -3.46 -24.17 0.44
N LYS A 351 -2.72 -25.12 1.02
CA LYS A 351 -1.87 -26.05 0.24
C LYS A 351 -2.70 -26.90 -0.72
N GLU A 352 -3.88 -27.35 -0.29
CA GLU A 352 -4.82 -28.06 -1.17
C GLU A 352 -5.31 -27.19 -2.33
N ALA A 353 -5.55 -25.90 -2.11
CA ALA A 353 -5.95 -24.97 -3.16
C ALA A 353 -4.84 -24.77 -4.21
N GLU A 354 -3.57 -24.64 -3.78
CA GLU A 354 -2.43 -24.56 -4.69
C GLU A 354 -2.25 -25.84 -5.52
N VAL A 355 -2.43 -27.01 -4.90
CA VAL A 355 -2.41 -28.29 -5.61
C VAL A 355 -3.55 -28.36 -6.64
N LYS A 356 -4.76 -27.94 -6.27
CA LYS A 356 -5.91 -27.87 -7.19
C LYS A 356 -5.66 -26.93 -8.37
N LEU A 357 -5.00 -25.79 -8.16
CA LEU A 357 -4.64 -24.86 -9.23
C LEU A 357 -3.63 -25.47 -10.21
N LYS A 358 -2.61 -26.19 -9.71
CA LYS A 358 -1.66 -26.92 -10.56
C LYS A 358 -2.35 -28.04 -11.35
N VAL A 359 -3.32 -28.72 -10.74
CA VAL A 359 -4.15 -29.72 -11.43
C VAL A 359 -4.96 -29.08 -12.55
N ALA A 360 -5.62 -27.95 -12.28
CA ALA A 360 -6.38 -27.21 -13.29
C ALA A 360 -5.49 -26.73 -14.46
N ASP A 361 -4.29 -26.22 -14.18
CA ASP A 361 -3.33 -25.81 -15.22
C ASP A 361 -2.94 -26.97 -16.15
N SER A 362 -2.65 -28.15 -15.59
CA SER A 362 -2.36 -29.36 -16.38
C SER A 362 -3.53 -29.78 -17.28
N ILE A 363 -4.77 -29.72 -16.78
CA ILE A 363 -5.98 -30.08 -17.52
C ILE A 363 -6.22 -29.11 -18.69
N ILE A 364 -6.08 -27.79 -18.47
CA ILE A 364 -6.32 -26.80 -19.53
C ILE A 364 -5.23 -26.86 -20.60
N LYS A 365 -3.98 -27.11 -20.21
CA LYS A 365 -2.87 -27.26 -21.16
C LYS A 365 -3.04 -28.45 -22.10
N SER A 366 -3.82 -29.47 -21.71
CA SER A 366 -4.16 -30.62 -22.57
C SER A 366 -5.38 -30.38 -23.48
N MET A 367 -6.02 -29.21 -23.40
CA MET A 367 -7.07 -28.78 -24.33
C MET A 367 -6.46 -28.18 -25.60
N THR A 368 -7.17 -28.32 -26.72
CA THR A 368 -6.87 -27.65 -27.98
C THR A 368 -7.25 -26.15 -27.93
N LYS A 369 -6.71 -25.33 -28.84
CA LYS A 369 -7.04 -23.90 -28.94
C LYS A 369 -8.55 -23.66 -29.09
N GLN A 370 -9.23 -24.51 -29.87
CA GLN A 370 -10.67 -24.42 -30.09
C GLN A 370 -11.46 -24.74 -28.81
N GLU A 371 -11.08 -25.76 -28.05
CA GLU A 371 -11.75 -26.12 -26.80
C GLU A 371 -11.49 -25.08 -25.70
N ARG A 372 -10.30 -24.45 -25.69
CA ARG A 372 -10.02 -23.37 -24.74
C ARG A 372 -10.83 -22.12 -25.04
N GLY A 373 -10.96 -21.75 -26.31
CA GLY A 373 -11.71 -20.58 -26.76
C GLY A 373 -13.23 -20.78 -26.77
N ASN A 374 -13.70 -22.02 -26.91
CA ASN A 374 -15.11 -22.38 -26.84
C ASN A 374 -15.34 -23.51 -25.82
N PRO A 375 -15.54 -23.15 -24.54
CA PRO A 375 -15.79 -24.13 -23.49
C PRO A 375 -16.97 -25.05 -23.76
N GLU A 376 -17.98 -24.63 -24.54
CA GLU A 376 -19.20 -25.41 -24.81
C GLU A 376 -18.95 -26.74 -25.49
N LEU A 377 -17.86 -26.84 -26.26
CA LEU A 377 -17.43 -28.08 -26.90
C LEU A 377 -17.14 -29.21 -25.90
N LEU A 378 -16.89 -28.90 -24.63
CA LEU A 378 -16.58 -29.87 -23.59
C LEU A 378 -17.80 -30.38 -22.81
N TYR A 379 -18.99 -29.79 -23.02
CA TYR A 379 -20.22 -30.20 -22.32
C TYR A 379 -21.47 -30.32 -23.18
N THR A 380 -21.60 -29.59 -24.29
CA THR A 380 -22.79 -29.67 -25.16
C THR A 380 -22.57 -30.47 -26.45
N ALA A 381 -21.33 -30.61 -26.92
CA ALA A 381 -21.05 -31.31 -28.17
C ALA A 381 -21.24 -32.84 -28.03
N PRO A 382 -21.68 -33.56 -29.08
CA PRO A 382 -21.72 -35.03 -29.10
C PRO A 382 -20.34 -35.66 -28.85
N SER A 383 -19.27 -34.95 -29.22
CA SER A 383 -17.86 -35.36 -29.01
C SER A 383 -17.31 -35.03 -27.62
N SER A 384 -18.10 -34.41 -26.73
CA SER A 384 -17.65 -33.95 -25.40
C SER A 384 -16.98 -35.06 -24.59
N ARG A 385 -17.59 -36.25 -24.52
CA ARG A 385 -17.05 -37.40 -23.78
C ARG A 385 -15.65 -37.80 -24.26
N SER A 386 -15.47 -37.93 -25.57
CA SER A 386 -14.18 -38.27 -26.18
C SER A 386 -13.13 -37.17 -25.94
N ARG A 387 -13.53 -35.89 -26.01
CA ARG A 387 -12.63 -34.75 -25.73
C ARG A 387 -12.17 -34.73 -24.27
N VAL A 388 -13.09 -34.92 -23.33
CA VAL A 388 -12.79 -34.94 -21.88
C VAL A 388 -11.89 -36.12 -21.52
N GLU A 389 -12.09 -37.28 -22.15
CA GLU A 389 -11.25 -38.46 -21.97
C GLU A 389 -9.83 -38.25 -22.52
N ARG A 390 -9.71 -37.64 -23.70
CA ARG A 390 -8.42 -37.23 -24.26
C ARG A 390 -7.70 -36.21 -23.37
N ILE A 391 -8.41 -35.23 -22.83
CA ILE A 391 -7.86 -34.20 -21.93
C ILE A 391 -7.38 -34.84 -20.61
N ALA A 392 -8.15 -35.76 -20.04
CA ALA A 392 -7.77 -36.49 -18.83
C ALA A 392 -6.47 -37.28 -19.05
N ASN A 393 -6.41 -38.07 -20.13
CA ASN A 393 -5.23 -38.86 -20.49
C ASN A 393 -4.02 -37.96 -20.79
N GLY A 394 -4.21 -36.88 -21.55
CA GLY A 394 -3.16 -35.93 -21.89
C GLY A 394 -2.68 -35.05 -20.74
N SER A 395 -3.39 -35.02 -19.60
CA SER A 395 -2.98 -34.29 -18.39
C SER A 395 -2.45 -35.21 -17.28
N GLY A 396 -2.47 -36.53 -17.50
CA GLY A 396 -2.11 -37.53 -16.49
C GLY A 396 -3.07 -37.56 -15.30
N ARG A 397 -4.34 -37.20 -15.51
CA ARG A 397 -5.38 -37.07 -14.46
C ARG A 397 -6.53 -38.03 -14.71
N SER A 398 -7.30 -38.32 -13.67
CA SER A 398 -8.47 -39.17 -13.81
C SER A 398 -9.59 -38.47 -14.57
N LEU A 399 -10.44 -39.24 -15.25
CA LEU A 399 -11.62 -38.71 -15.95
C LEU A 399 -12.54 -37.92 -15.01
N ALA A 400 -12.65 -38.35 -13.76
CA ALA A 400 -13.43 -37.65 -12.73
C ALA A 400 -12.83 -36.27 -12.40
N GLN A 401 -11.50 -36.16 -12.29
CA GLN A 401 -10.83 -34.88 -12.04
C GLN A 401 -11.03 -33.90 -13.19
N ALA A 402 -10.91 -34.37 -14.44
CA ALA A 402 -11.17 -33.55 -15.62
C ALA A 402 -12.63 -33.06 -15.69
N LYS A 403 -13.60 -33.95 -15.46
CA LYS A 403 -15.03 -33.61 -15.44
C LYS A 403 -15.38 -32.60 -14.34
N ASN A 404 -14.85 -32.81 -13.14
CA ASN A 404 -15.11 -31.92 -12.01
C ASN A 404 -14.57 -30.51 -12.29
N MET A 405 -13.36 -30.40 -12.82
CA MET A 405 -12.77 -29.11 -13.18
C MET A 405 -13.60 -28.38 -14.25
N ILE A 406 -14.03 -29.09 -15.30
CA ILE A 406 -14.85 -28.50 -16.38
C ILE A 406 -16.22 -28.06 -15.83
N SER A 407 -16.82 -28.85 -14.94
CA SER A 407 -18.06 -28.50 -14.26
C SER A 407 -17.91 -27.25 -13.37
N ASP A 408 -16.81 -27.17 -12.61
CA ASP A 408 -16.53 -26.04 -11.73
C ASP A 408 -16.29 -24.76 -12.52
N PHE A 409 -15.59 -24.85 -13.66
CA PHE A 409 -15.45 -23.74 -14.60
C PHE A 409 -16.82 -23.29 -15.15
N GLN A 410 -17.71 -24.21 -15.50
CA GLN A 410 -19.05 -23.89 -16.00
C GLN A 410 -19.93 -23.22 -14.94
N LYS A 411 -19.87 -23.67 -13.68
CA LYS A 411 -20.57 -23.05 -12.54
C LYS A 411 -20.07 -21.62 -12.33
N MET A 412 -18.76 -21.42 -12.34
CA MET A 412 -18.15 -20.10 -12.22
C MET A 412 -18.57 -19.19 -13.38
N ARG A 413 -18.57 -19.68 -14.64
CA ARG A 413 -19.05 -18.93 -15.80
C ARG A 413 -20.51 -18.50 -15.64
N THR A 414 -21.35 -19.39 -15.14
CA THR A 414 -22.79 -19.12 -14.91
C THR A 414 -22.99 -18.09 -13.79
N MET A 415 -22.21 -18.17 -12.71
CA MET A 415 -22.24 -17.20 -11.61
C MET A 415 -21.77 -15.81 -12.07
N MET A 416 -20.67 -15.75 -12.83
CA MET A 416 -20.15 -14.51 -13.42
C MET A 416 -21.16 -13.86 -14.37
N GLN A 417 -21.86 -14.66 -15.18
CA GLN A 417 -22.93 -14.17 -16.06
C GLN A 417 -24.11 -13.57 -15.28
N ARG A 418 -24.49 -14.18 -14.15
CA ARG A 418 -25.54 -13.64 -13.26
C ARG A 418 -25.10 -12.34 -12.60
N MET A 419 -23.85 -12.27 -12.14
CA MET A 419 -23.28 -11.08 -11.50
C MET A 419 -23.12 -9.92 -12.50
N SER A 420 -22.68 -10.20 -13.73
CA SER A 420 -22.63 -9.22 -14.83
C SER A 420 -24.02 -8.66 -15.14
N LYS A 421 -25.05 -9.51 -15.20
CA LYS A 421 -26.45 -9.10 -15.35
C LYS A 421 -27.02 -8.31 -14.16
N GLN A 422 -26.49 -8.51 -12.95
CA GLN A 422 -26.89 -7.73 -11.76
C GLN A 422 -26.17 -6.39 -11.65
N MET A 423 -24.93 -6.28 -12.12
CA MET A 423 -24.19 -5.02 -12.20
C MET A 423 -24.65 -4.10 -13.35
N VAL A 424 -25.20 -4.68 -14.42
CA VAL A 424 -25.83 -3.97 -15.54
C VAL A 424 -27.35 -3.99 -15.33
N GLY A 425 -27.88 -2.98 -14.64
CA GLY A 425 -29.32 -2.91 -14.31
C GLY A 425 -30.23 -2.82 -15.54
N GLY A 426 -31.35 -3.55 -15.48
CA GLY A 426 -32.57 -3.36 -16.29
C GLY A 426 -32.49 -3.66 -17.81
N PRO A 427 -33.63 -4.01 -18.45
CA PRO A 427 -33.70 -4.32 -19.89
C PRO A 427 -33.29 -3.17 -20.82
N ASP A 428 -33.16 -1.95 -20.32
CA ASP A 428 -32.82 -0.75 -21.10
C ASP A 428 -31.34 -0.31 -20.98
N GLY A 429 -30.46 -1.12 -20.38
CA GLY A 429 -29.01 -0.91 -20.43
C GLY A 429 -28.51 0.35 -19.70
N THR A 430 -29.25 0.86 -18.73
CA THR A 430 -28.78 1.94 -17.86
C THR A 430 -28.03 1.36 -16.65
N PRO A 431 -26.76 1.76 -16.40
CA PRO A 431 -26.02 1.27 -15.24
C PRO A 431 -26.71 1.71 -13.94
N ALA A 432 -26.78 0.81 -12.95
CA ALA A 432 -27.26 1.15 -11.61
C ALA A 432 -26.40 2.28 -11.00
N GLU A 433 -27.06 3.29 -10.41
CA GLU A 433 -26.37 4.33 -9.65
C GLU A 433 -25.70 3.68 -8.42
N GLY A 434 -24.37 3.50 -8.52
CA GLY A 434 -23.57 2.84 -7.49
C GLY A 434 -22.35 2.10 -8.01
N ALA A 435 -22.25 1.82 -9.32
CA ALA A 435 -21.06 1.19 -9.88
C ALA A 435 -19.83 2.14 -9.87
N PRO A 436 -18.64 1.67 -9.45
CA PRO A 436 -17.41 2.46 -9.48
C PRO A 436 -17.09 2.87 -10.93
N GLY A 437 -17.01 4.17 -11.20
CA GLY A 437 -16.72 4.73 -12.53
C GLY A 437 -17.88 5.50 -13.19
N SER A 438 -19.10 5.45 -12.63
CA SER A 438 -20.26 6.20 -13.15
C SER A 438 -20.06 7.72 -13.15
N LYS A 439 -19.37 8.26 -12.12
CA LYS A 439 -19.04 9.69 -12.03
C LYS A 439 -18.08 10.16 -13.13
N ASN A 440 -17.10 9.34 -13.53
CA ASN A 440 -16.11 9.69 -14.56
C ASN A 440 -16.70 9.69 -15.98
N ARG A 441 -17.75 8.92 -16.24
CA ARG A 441 -18.39 8.85 -17.56
C ARG A 441 -19.31 10.04 -17.83
N ALA A 442 -20.03 10.52 -16.82
CA ALA A 442 -20.83 11.75 -16.90
C ALA A 442 -19.93 12.99 -17.10
N GLN A 443 -18.79 13.04 -16.42
CA GLN A 443 -17.81 14.12 -16.53
C GLN A 443 -17.08 14.10 -17.89
N ARG A 444 -16.74 12.92 -18.42
CA ARG A 444 -16.23 12.76 -19.80
C ARG A 444 -17.24 13.18 -20.86
N ARG A 445 -18.54 12.87 -20.69
CA ARG A 445 -19.62 13.32 -21.60
C ARG A 445 -19.79 14.84 -21.58
N ARG A 446 -19.75 15.48 -20.40
CA ARG A 446 -19.77 16.95 -20.26
C ARG A 446 -18.55 17.60 -20.92
N ASN A 447 -17.37 17.02 -20.76
CA ASN A 447 -16.14 17.53 -21.36
C ASN A 447 -16.10 17.35 -22.89
N ALA A 448 -16.63 16.25 -23.42
CA ALA A 448 -16.77 16.04 -24.87
C ALA A 448 -17.77 17.03 -25.50
N LYS A 449 -18.90 17.31 -24.83
CA LYS A 449 -19.88 18.33 -25.28
C LYS A 449 -19.27 19.74 -25.27
N LYS A 450 -18.49 20.09 -24.24
CA LYS A 450 -17.74 21.37 -24.18
C LYS A 450 -16.67 21.50 -25.27
N LYS A 451 -16.05 20.39 -25.67
CA LYS A 451 -15.02 20.37 -26.73
C LYS A 451 -15.65 20.50 -28.13
N ALA A 452 -16.83 19.91 -28.35
CA ALA A 452 -17.59 20.06 -29.59
C ALA A 452 -18.14 21.50 -29.77
N LEU A 453 -18.57 22.15 -28.68
CA LEU A 453 -19.03 23.55 -28.71
C LEU A 453 -17.90 24.57 -28.95
N ARG A 454 -16.65 24.23 -28.62
CA ARG A 454 -15.47 25.09 -28.85
C ARG A 454 -14.81 24.93 -30.22
N GLY A 455 -15.20 23.91 -31.00
CA GLY A 455 -14.64 23.65 -32.34
C GLY A 455 -15.43 24.27 -33.50
N GLY A 456 -16.55 24.95 -33.22
CA GLY A 456 -17.48 25.47 -34.23
C GLY A 456 -17.20 26.90 -34.72
N GLU A 457 -16.38 27.70 -34.03
CA GLU A 457 -16.11 29.09 -34.40
C GLU A 457 -14.65 29.27 -34.79
N ARG A 458 -14.34 29.03 -36.08
CA ARG A 458 -13.33 29.73 -36.90
C ARG A 458 -13.14 29.00 -38.23
N ARG A 459 -14.01 29.30 -39.18
CA ARG A 459 -13.68 29.35 -40.61
C ARG A 459 -14.29 30.64 -41.15
N GLY A 460 -13.45 31.44 -41.80
CA GLY A 460 -13.64 32.86 -42.02
C GLY A 460 -14.70 33.24 -43.05
N PHE A 461 -14.97 34.54 -43.14
CA PHE A 461 -15.00 35.33 -44.39
C PHE A 461 -14.84 36.80 -44.00
N GLY A 462 -13.95 37.52 -44.71
CA GLY A 462 -13.66 38.94 -44.53
C GLY A 462 -12.19 39.22 -44.35
#